data_AF-A0A259TWQ5-F1
#
_entry.id   AF-A0A259TWQ5-F1
#
_cell.length_a   1.000
_cell.length_b   1.000
_cell.length_c   1.000
_cell.angle_alpha   90.00
_cell.angle_beta   90.00
_cell.angle_gamma   90.00
#
_symmetry.space_group_name_H-M   'P 1'
#
loop_
_entity.id
_entity.type
_entity.pdbx_description
1 polymer ?
#
loop_
_entity_poly.entity_id
_entity_poly.type
_entity_poly.pdbx_seq_one_letter_code
_entity_poly.pdbx_strand_id
1 'polypeptide(L)' 'MNDAPPPYEKLVLGFGTALAALAYAYWTAVGMDRGEGWTSTPAVRALFILGASAVLALVLRLAVRINSNP' A
#
# COMPACT_ATOMS: atom_id res chain seq x y z
N MET A 1 -23.78 3.94 21.44
CA MET A 1 -22.66 3.20 20.83
C MET A 1 -21.97 4.17 19.90
N ASN A 2 -20.64 4.28 19.95
CA ASN A 2 -19.89 5.26 19.17
C ASN A 2 -19.87 4.83 17.70
N ASP A 3 -20.78 5.36 16.90
CA ASP A 3 -20.89 5.11 15.45
C ASP A 3 -19.82 5.89 14.64
N ALA A 4 -18.60 5.98 15.16
CA ALA A 4 -17.49 6.50 14.36
C ALA A 4 -17.09 5.40 13.36
N PRO A 5 -17.20 5.63 12.03
CA PRO A 5 -16.75 4.65 11.06
C PRO A 5 -15.29 4.30 11.37
N PRO A 6 -14.94 3.00 11.51
CA PRO A 6 -13.57 2.61 11.80
C PRO A 6 -12.62 3.22 10.78
N PRO A 7 -11.39 3.62 11.15
CA PRO A 7 -10.47 4.34 10.29
C PRO A 7 -9.82 3.42 9.24
N TYR A 8 -10.64 2.74 8.44
CA TYR A 8 -10.24 1.73 7.44
C TYR A 8 -9.22 2.29 6.44
N GLU A 9 -9.36 3.54 6.00
CA GLU A 9 -8.41 4.21 5.10
C GLU A 9 -6.99 4.23 5.68
N LYS A 10 -6.85 4.56 6.98
CA LYS A 10 -5.55 4.62 7.66
C LYS A 10 -4.94 3.24 7.84
N LEU A 11 -5.77 2.23 8.11
CA LEU A 11 -5.33 0.83 8.22
C LEU A 11 -4.83 0.30 6.87
N VAL A 12 -5.56 0.57 5.79
CA VAL A 12 -5.16 0.16 4.43
C VAL A 12 -3.87 0.86 3.99
N LEU A 13 -3.75 2.17 4.25
CA LEU A 13 -2.51 2.90 3.95
C LEU A 13 -1.32 2.38 4.77
N GLY A 14 -1.50 2.18 6.09
CA GLY A 14 -0.44 1.66 6.95
C GLY A 14 0.01 0.26 6.54
N PHE A 15 -0.95 -0.64 6.30
CA PHE A 15 -0.67 -2.01 5.87
C PHE A 15 -0.02 -2.05 4.48
N GLY A 16 -0.55 -1.27 3.53
CA GLY A 16 0.01 -1.15 2.20
C GLY A 16 1.43 -0.61 2.18
N THR A 17 1.74 0.35 3.06
CA THR A 17 3.09 0.91 3.20
C THR A 17 4.05 -0.13 3.77
N ALA A 18 3.63 -0.87 4.80
CA ALA A 18 4.45 -1.95 5.36
C ALA A 18 4.73 -3.06 4.35
N LEU A 19 3.71 -3.47 3.58
CA LEU A 19 3.88 -4.45 2.50
C LEU A 19 4.81 -3.95 1.41
N ALA A 20 4.71 -2.69 1.01
CA ALA A 20 5.60 -2.12 0.00
C ALA A 20 7.06 -2.09 0.48
N ALA A 21 7.30 -1.73 1.74
CA ALA A 21 8.63 -1.75 2.34
C ALA A 21 9.23 -3.17 2.37
N LEU A 22 8.42 -4.17 2.77
CA LEU A 22 8.84 -5.58 2.76
C LEU A 22 9.11 -6.09 1.35
N ALA A 23 8.25 -5.76 0.39
CA ALA A 23 8.44 -6.15 -1.01
C ALA A 23 9.70 -5.53 -1.60
N TYR A 24 9.98 -4.26 -1.30
CA TYR A 24 11.22 -3.60 -1.71
C TYR A 24 12.45 -4.33 -1.15
N ALA A 25 12.46 -4.58 0.16
CA ALA A 25 13.58 -5.25 0.82
C ALA A 25 13.80 -6.67 0.27
N TYR A 26 12.73 -7.45 0.12
CA TYR A 26 12.79 -8.80 -0.43
C TYR A 26 13.35 -8.82 -1.85
N TRP A 27 12.80 -8.00 -2.75
CA TRP A 27 13.25 -7.99 -4.14
C TRP A 27 14.66 -7.42 -4.30
N THR A 28 15.06 -6.50 -3.43
CA THR A 28 16.44 -5.98 -3.39
C THR A 28 17.41 -7.09 -2.97
N ALA A 29 17.09 -7.85 -1.92
CA ALA A 29 17.91 -8.97 -1.47
C ALA A 29 18.03 -10.05 -2.56
N VAL A 30 16.92 -10.42 -3.21
CA VAL A 30 16.94 -11.38 -4.33
C VAL A 30 17.76 -10.88 -5.52
N GLY A 31 17.68 -9.58 -5.86
CA GLY A 31 18.49 -8.99 -6.92
C GLY A 31 19.99 -8.99 -6.60
N MET A 32 20.34 -8.73 -5.34
CA MET A 32 21.72 -8.83 -4.86
C MET A 32 22.26 -10.26 -4.94
N ASP A 33 21.48 -11.25 -4.51
CA ASP A 33 21.87 -12.67 -4.59
C ASP A 33 22.08 -13.14 -6.03
N ARG A 34 21.36 -12.54 -6.99
CA ARG A 34 21.50 -12.84 -8.43
C ARG A 34 22.65 -12.10 -9.11
N GLY A 35 23.34 -11.21 -8.40
CA GLY A 35 24.40 -10.38 -8.97
C GLY A 35 23.90 -9.28 -9.90
N GLU A 36 22.60 -8.96 -9.90
CA GLU A 36 22.01 -7.89 -10.71
C GLU A 36 22.41 -6.49 -10.19
N GLY A 37 22.93 -6.41 -8.97
CA GLY A 37 23.34 -5.16 -8.32
C GLY A 37 22.15 -4.30 -7.89
N TRP A 38 22.39 -3.01 -7.68
CA TRP A 38 21.35 -2.04 -7.32
C TRP A 38 20.55 -1.66 -8.57
N THR A 39 19.39 -2.31 -8.77
CA THR A 39 18.49 -2.04 -9.90
C THR A 39 17.25 -1.26 -9.45
N SER A 40 16.58 -0.60 -10.40
CA SER A 40 15.31 0.10 -10.14
C SER A 40 14.09 -0.82 -10.06
N THR A 41 14.24 -2.09 -10.46
CA THR A 41 13.15 -3.08 -10.52
C THR A 41 12.44 -3.30 -9.17
N PRO A 42 13.13 -3.47 -8.02
CA PRO A 42 12.49 -3.59 -6.71
C PRO A 42 11.69 -2.34 -6.33
N ALA A 43 12.21 -1.16 -6.66
CA ALA A 43 11.55 0.11 -6.38
C ALA A 43 10.23 0.24 -7.16
N VAL A 44 10.22 -0.11 -8.45
CA VAL A 44 9.01 -0.06 -9.28
C VAL A 44 7.93 -1.01 -8.73
N ARG A 45 8.31 -2.21 -8.30
CA ARG A 45 7.37 -3.20 -7.72
C ARG A 45 6.78 -2.71 -6.39
N ALA A 46 7.60 -2.12 -5.53
CA ALA A 46 7.15 -1.53 -4.28
C ALA A 46 6.21 -0.34 -4.52
N LEU A 47 6.51 0.49 -5.53
CA LEU A 47 5.71 1.65 -5.91
C LEU A 47 4.34 1.22 -6.45
N PHE A 48 4.26 0.10 -7.17
CA PHE A 48 2.98 -0.50 -7.57
C PHE A 48 2.13 -0.92 -6.36
N ILE A 49 2.73 -1.54 -5.34
CA ILE A 49 2.02 -1.93 -4.11
C ILE A 49 1.53 -0.70 -3.35
N LEU A 50 2.34 0.36 -3.26
CA LEU A 50 1.92 1.64 -2.68
C LEU A 50 0.76 2.26 -3.46
N GLY A 51 0.87 2.29 -4.79
CA GLY A 51 -0.17 2.83 -5.66
C GLY A 51 -1.49 2.09 -5.52
N ALA A 52 -1.46 0.75 -5.57
CA ALA A 52 -2.65 -0.09 -5.36
C ALA A 52 -3.29 0.15 -3.98
N SER A 53 -2.46 0.27 -2.94
CA SER A 53 -2.94 0.54 -1.57
C SER A 53 -3.55 1.93 -1.43
N ALA A 54 -2.96 2.94 -2.07
CA ALA A 54 -3.48 4.31 -2.09
C ALA A 54 -4.82 4.38 -2.85
N VAL A 55 -4.94 3.68 -3.98
CA VAL A 55 -6.21 3.59 -4.73
C VAL A 55 -7.28 2.92 -3.88
N LEU A 56 -6.97 1.81 -3.20
CA LEU A 56 -7.91 1.13 -2.32
C LEU A 56 -8.36 2.04 -1.16
N ALA A 57 -7.43 2.76 -0.54
CA ALA A 57 -7.73 3.74 0.50
C ALA A 57 -8.67 4.85 -0.02
N LEU A 58 -8.43 5.35 -1.24
CA LEU A 58 -9.30 6.34 -1.89
C LEU A 58 -10.71 5.78 -2.15
N VAL A 59 -10.82 4.55 -2.62
CA VAL A 59 -12.11 3.88 -2.87
C VAL A 59 -12.90 3.72 -1.57
N LEU A 60 -12.24 3.30 -0.48
CA LEU A 60 -12.88 3.20 0.84
C LEU A 60 -13.35 4.57 1.33
N ARG A 61 -12.54 5.61 1.17
CA ARG A 61 -12.91 6.98 1.52
C ARG A 61 -14.12 7.47 0.71
N LEU A 62 -14.15 7.14 -0.58
CA LEU A 62 -15.27 7.50 -1.46
C LEU A 62 -16.54 6.73 -1.09
N ALA A 63 -16.44 5.44 -0.81
CA ALA A 63 -17.56 4.60 -0.38
C ALA A 63 -18.16 5.11 0.93
N VAL A 64 -17.32 5.46 1.91
CA VAL A 64 -17.77 6.11 3.15
C VAL A 64 -18.48 7.42 2.83
N ARG A 65 -17.91 8.28 1.97
CA ARG A 65 -18.50 9.57 1.63
C ARG A 65 -19.87 9.45 0.95
N ILE A 66 -20.04 8.46 0.07
CA ILE A 66 -21.33 8.18 -0.59
C ILE A 66 -22.34 7.64 0.43
N ASN A 67 -21.92 6.71 1.28
CA ASN A 67 -22.80 6.12 2.30
C ASN A 67 -23.18 7.11 3.42
N SER A 68 -22.38 8.16 3.64
CA SER A 68 -22.61 9.17 4.70
C SER A 68 -23.47 10.35 4.25
N ASN A 69 -23.70 10.53 2.94
CA ASN A 69 -24.53 11.60 2.38
C ASN A 69 -25.79 10.97 1.72
N PRO A 70 -26.87 10.76 2.49
CA PRO A 70 -28.18 10.40 1.93
C PRO A 70 -28.84 11.55 1.16
#